data_AF-A0A843YIN2-F1
#
_entry.id   AF-A0A843YIN2-F1
#
_cell.length_a   1.000
_cell.length_b   1.000
_cell.length_c   1.000
_cell.angle_alpha   90.00
_cell.angle_beta   90.00
_cell.angle_gamma   90.00
#
_symmetry.space_group_name_H-M   'P 1'
#
loop_
_entity.id
_entity.type
_entity.pdbx_description
1 polymer ?
#
loop_
_entity_poly.entity_id
_entity_poly.type
_entity_poly.pdbx_seq_one_letter_code
_entity_poly.pdbx_strand_id
1 'polypeptide(L)'
;MDPDKLSDLYNELGERGAEDVVCRAIEELAVRLTHCERLWRHNDMSNLRKSSRSLIAIADQIGMTAMANIARDVTLAIDAEDQPAIAAVLFRLIRVGERSLTAIWDQHDLSV
;
A
#
# COMPACT_ATOMS: atom_id res chain seq x y z
N MET A 1 9.03 -6.46 -3.19
CA MET A 1 9.62 -6.11 -1.89
C MET A 1 11.03 -5.64 -2.15
N ASP A 2 11.47 -4.58 -1.49
CA ASP A 2 12.85 -4.11 -1.46
C ASP A 2 13.54 -4.78 -0.25
N PRO A 3 14.45 -5.74 -0.49
CA PRO A 3 15.10 -6.51 0.56
C PRO A 3 16.03 -5.67 1.44
N ASP A 4 16.55 -4.55 0.92
CA ASP A 4 17.45 -3.68 1.67
C ASP A 4 16.65 -2.90 2.72
N LYS A 5 15.47 -2.37 2.34
CA LYS A 5 14.54 -1.72 3.28
C LYS A 5 14.08 -2.64 4.41
N LEU A 6 13.80 -3.89 4.07
CA LEU A 6 13.41 -4.86 5.08
C LEU A 6 14.60 -5.18 6.00
N SER A 7 15.79 -5.38 5.43
CA SER A 7 17.01 -5.64 6.20
C SER A 7 17.35 -4.50 7.16
N ASP A 8 17.23 -3.25 6.72
CA ASP A 8 17.40 -2.06 7.58
C ASP A 8 16.41 -2.08 8.75
N LEU A 9 15.13 -2.37 8.48
CA LEU A 9 14.10 -2.46 9.51
C LEU A 9 14.42 -3.54 10.57
N TYR A 10 14.87 -4.72 10.13
CA TYR A 10 15.28 -5.81 11.01
C TYR A 10 16.55 -5.49 11.80
N ASN A 11 17.50 -4.77 11.20
CA ASN A 11 18.72 -4.32 11.88
C ASN A 11 18.43 -3.28 12.97
N GLU A 12 17.48 -2.36 12.74
CA GLU A 12 17.14 -1.29 13.68
C GLU A 12 16.27 -1.77 14.84
N LEU A 13 15.28 -2.63 14.58
CA LEU A 13 14.25 -3.00 15.56
C LEU A 13 14.42 -4.41 16.16
N GLY A 14 15.33 -5.20 15.59
CA GLY A 14 15.41 -6.63 15.84
C GLY A 14 14.21 -7.38 15.24
N GLU A 15 14.30 -8.71 15.23
CA GLU A 15 13.33 -9.61 14.58
C GLU A 15 11.88 -9.34 15.01
N ARG A 16 11.60 -9.40 16.32
CA ARG A 16 10.23 -9.19 16.85
C ARG A 16 9.69 -7.79 16.57
N GLY A 17 10.55 -6.77 16.65
CA GLY A 17 10.14 -5.38 16.40
C GLY A 17 9.82 -5.13 14.94
N ALA A 18 10.63 -5.71 14.03
CA ALA A 18 10.38 -5.63 12.60
C ALA A 18 9.13 -6.40 12.18
N GLU A 19 8.90 -7.61 12.72
CA GLU A 19 7.68 -8.39 12.46
C GLU A 19 6.40 -7.63 12.87
N ASP A 20 6.38 -7.02 14.06
CA ASP A 20 5.23 -6.23 14.53
C ASP A 20 4.95 -5.03 13.60
N VAL A 21 6.00 -4.32 13.17
CA VAL A 21 5.88 -3.22 12.23
C VAL A 21 5.36 -3.69 10.88
N VAL A 22 5.87 -4.81 10.35
CA VAL A 22 5.43 -5.37 9.07
C VAL A 22 3.96 -5.79 9.13
N CYS A 23 3.55 -6.52 10.18
CA CYS A 23 2.18 -6.97 10.37
C CYS A 23 1.20 -5.78 10.42
N ARG A 24 1.50 -4.81 11.28
CA ARG A 24 0.68 -3.59 11.41
C ARG A 24 0.63 -2.77 10.12
N ALA A 25 1.75 -2.67 9.40
CA ALA A 25 1.77 -1.97 8.12
C ALA A 25 0.87 -2.66 7.09
N ILE A 26 0.90 -3.99 7.00
CA ILE A 26 0.05 -4.77 6.10
C ILE A 26 -1.44 -4.58 6.41
N GLU A 27 -1.82 -4.66 7.68
CA GLU A 27 -3.21 -4.42 8.11
C GLU A 27 -3.69 -3.02 7.73
N GLU A 28 -2.87 -2.00 7.99
CA GLU A 28 -3.18 -0.62 7.65
C GLU A 28 -3.27 -0.41 6.13
N LEU A 29 -2.40 -1.05 5.34
CA LEU A 29 -2.47 -1.03 3.87
C LEU A 29 -3.79 -1.65 3.38
N ALA A 30 -4.22 -2.79 3.92
CA ALA A 30 -5.47 -3.44 3.56
C ALA A 30 -6.70 -2.53 3.80
N VAL A 31 -6.76 -1.92 4.99
CA VAL A 31 -7.81 -0.97 5.36
C VAL A 31 -7.84 0.22 4.39
N ARG A 32 -6.66 0.75 4.03
CA ARG A 32 -6.55 1.92 3.15
C ARG A 32 -6.88 1.65 1.69
N LEU A 33 -6.58 0.46 1.17
CA LEU A 33 -7.00 0.06 -0.17
C LEU A 33 -8.53 0.08 -0.28
N THR A 34 -9.21 -0.56 0.68
CA THR A 34 -10.68 -0.56 0.77
C THR A 34 -11.23 0.86 0.93
N HIS A 35 -10.56 1.69 1.71
CA HIS A 35 -10.96 3.09 1.90
C HIS A 35 -10.85 3.91 0.60
N CYS A 36 -9.77 3.72 -0.18
CA CYS A 36 -9.59 4.41 -1.46
C CYS A 36 -10.71 4.07 -2.44
N GLU A 37 -11.10 2.80 -2.54
CA GLU A 37 -12.22 2.40 -3.39
C GLU A 37 -13.52 3.10 -2.97
N ARG A 38 -13.80 3.13 -1.66
CA ARG A 38 -14.98 3.82 -1.14
C ARG A 38 -14.97 5.32 -1.47
N LEU A 39 -13.84 6.00 -1.28
CA LEU A 39 -13.70 7.42 -1.59
C LEU A 39 -13.91 7.72 -3.06
N TRP A 40 -13.38 6.89 -3.95
CA TRP A 40 -13.63 6.96 -5.39
C TRP A 40 -15.11 6.84 -5.73
N ARG A 41 -15.80 5.82 -5.17
CA ARG A 41 -17.25 5.62 -5.39
C ARG A 41 -18.11 6.79 -4.90
N HIS A 42 -17.64 7.56 -3.92
CA HIS A 42 -18.32 8.75 -3.39
C HIS A 42 -17.86 10.06 -4.04
N ASN A 43 -16.98 9.99 -5.06
CA ASN A 43 -16.38 11.13 -5.73
C ASN A 43 -15.61 12.08 -4.77
N ASP A 44 -15.07 11.57 -3.66
CA ASP A 44 -14.30 12.36 -2.68
C ASP A 44 -12.80 12.36 -3.03
N MET A 45 -12.44 13.15 -4.06
CA MET A 45 -11.09 13.19 -4.60
C MET A 45 -10.05 13.76 -3.61
N SER A 46 -10.45 14.70 -2.76
CA SER A 46 -9.56 15.31 -1.78
C SER A 46 -9.09 14.29 -0.75
N ASN A 47 -10.01 13.50 -0.19
CA ASN A 47 -9.64 12.46 0.75
C ASN A 47 -9.04 11.24 0.04
N LEU A 48 -9.43 10.94 -1.21
CA LEU A 48 -8.79 9.89 -2.01
C LEU A 48 -7.29 10.18 -2.15
N ARG A 49 -6.94 11.41 -2.52
CA ARG A 49 -5.53 11.85 -2.61
C ARG A 49 -4.77 11.66 -1.30
N LYS A 50 -5.35 12.08 -0.18
CA LYS A 50 -4.73 11.91 1.15
C LYS A 50 -4.51 10.43 1.48
N SER A 51 -5.52 9.59 1.21
CA SER A 51 -5.45 8.16 1.46
C SER A 51 -4.38 7.49 0.59
N SER A 52 -4.31 7.82 -0.71
CA SER A 52 -3.27 7.34 -1.62
C SER A 52 -1.87 7.77 -1.19
N ARG A 53 -1.67 9.00 -0.71
CA ARG A 53 -0.37 9.43 -0.16
C ARG A 53 0.04 8.65 1.09
N SER A 54 -0.92 8.30 1.94
CA SER A 54 -0.62 7.46 3.10
C SER A 54 -0.22 6.05 2.71
N LEU A 55 -0.85 5.48 1.66
CA LEU A 55 -0.44 4.18 1.10
C LEU A 55 1.02 4.20 0.63
N ILE A 56 1.46 5.29 -0.02
CA ILE A 56 2.87 5.47 -0.43
C ILE A 56 3.79 5.37 0.79
N ALA A 57 3.52 6.16 1.83
CA ALA A 57 4.39 6.23 3.01
C ALA A 57 4.50 4.88 3.74
N ILE A 58 3.38 4.18 3.93
CA ILE A 58 3.37 2.89 4.61
C ILE A 58 4.04 1.80 3.75
N ALA A 59 3.76 1.78 2.44
CA ALA A 59 4.38 0.82 1.54
C ALA A 59 5.90 1.02 1.46
N ASP A 60 6.38 2.27 1.40
CA ASP A 60 7.81 2.59 1.39
C ASP A 60 8.51 2.18 2.71
N GLN A 61 7.82 2.25 3.85
CA GLN A 61 8.36 1.87 5.16
C GLN A 61 8.76 0.39 5.22
N ILE A 62 8.00 -0.49 4.56
CA ILE A 62 8.24 -1.95 4.56
C ILE A 62 8.74 -2.47 3.21
N GLY A 63 9.21 -1.58 2.33
CA GLY A 63 9.80 -1.96 1.04
C GLY A 63 8.81 -2.48 0.00
N MET A 64 7.52 -2.17 0.09
CA MET A 64 6.52 -2.51 -0.93
C MET A 64 6.55 -1.53 -2.12
N THR A 65 7.71 -1.35 -2.74
CA THR A 65 8.01 -0.33 -3.76
C THR A 65 7.03 -0.33 -4.95
N ALA A 66 6.62 -1.51 -5.41
CA ALA A 66 5.65 -1.61 -6.51
C ALA A 66 4.29 -1.02 -6.12
N MET A 67 3.82 -1.29 -4.90
CA MET A 67 2.57 -0.72 -4.39
C MET A 67 2.70 0.79 -4.20
N ALA A 68 3.82 1.25 -3.62
CA ALA A 68 4.10 2.67 -3.44
C ALA A 68 4.10 3.43 -4.78
N ASN A 69 4.72 2.86 -5.82
CA ASN A 69 4.74 3.46 -7.15
C ASN A 69 3.34 3.57 -7.77
N ILE A 70 2.53 2.50 -7.68
CA ILE A 70 1.16 2.54 -8.20
C ILE A 70 0.31 3.57 -7.43
N ALA A 71 0.47 3.67 -6.11
CA ALA A 71 -0.21 4.68 -5.30
C ALA A 71 0.21 6.11 -5.65
N ARG A 72 1.49 6.31 -6.02
CA ARG A 72 2.00 7.57 -6.56
C ARG A 72 1.34 7.90 -7.90
N ASP A 73 1.18 6.93 -8.79
CA ASP A 73 0.46 7.14 -10.05
C ASP A 73 -1.00 7.58 -9.82
N VAL A 74 -1.68 7.03 -8.79
CA VAL A 74 -3.02 7.51 -8.38
C VAL A 74 -2.97 8.97 -7.96
N THR A 75 -2.00 9.38 -7.12
CA THR A 75 -1.89 10.78 -6.71
C THR A 75 -1.62 11.73 -7.88
N LEU A 76 -0.80 11.31 -8.84
CA LEU A 76 -0.50 12.10 -10.04
C LEU A 76 -1.73 12.24 -10.95
N ALA A 77 -2.50 11.17 -11.13
CA ALA A 77 -3.74 11.21 -11.91
C ALA A 77 -4.80 12.11 -11.26
N ILE A 78 -4.89 12.11 -9.92
CA ILE A 78 -5.78 13.02 -9.18
C ILE A 78 -5.34 14.47 -9.36
N ASP A 79 -4.04 14.74 -9.26
CA ASP A 79 -3.48 16.10 -9.43
C ASP A 79 -3.64 16.62 -10.87
N ALA A 80 -3.73 15.72 -11.85
CA ALA A 80 -4.02 16.04 -13.24
C ALA A 80 -5.52 16.15 -13.57
N GLU A 81 -6.40 15.87 -12.61
CA GLU A 81 -7.87 15.83 -12.77
C GLU A 81 -8.35 14.88 -13.89
N ASP A 82 -7.56 13.86 -14.25
CA ASP A 82 -7.85 12.90 -15.31
C ASP A 82 -8.68 11.72 -14.77
N GLN A 83 -10.00 11.87 -14.79
CA GLN A 83 -10.95 10.87 -14.25
C GLN A 83 -10.76 9.45 -14.82
N PRO A 84 -10.63 9.25 -16.15
CA PRO A 84 -10.28 7.95 -16.71
C PRO A 84 -8.96 7.38 -16.17
N ALA A 85 -7.91 8.21 -16.08
CA ALA A 85 -6.64 7.76 -15.54
C ALA A 85 -6.77 7.36 -14.07
N ILE A 86 -7.40 8.19 -13.22
CA ILE A 86 -7.61 7.90 -11.79
C ILE A 86 -8.27 6.54 -11.61
N ALA A 87 -9.36 6.27 -12.34
CA ALA A 87 -10.04 4.98 -12.28
C ALA A 87 -9.10 3.83 -12.64
N ALA A 88 -8.39 3.95 -13.77
CA ALA A 88 -7.50 2.90 -14.26
C ALA A 88 -6.38 2.57 -13.26
N VAL A 89 -5.69 3.60 -12.73
CA VAL A 89 -4.57 3.38 -11.80
C VAL A 89 -5.04 2.98 -10.40
N LEU A 90 -6.22 3.44 -9.94
CA LEU A 90 -6.78 3.04 -8.66
C LEU A 90 -7.20 1.57 -8.66
N PHE A 91 -7.90 1.09 -9.68
CA PHE A 91 -8.27 -0.33 -9.73
C PHE A 91 -7.05 -1.23 -9.97
N ARG A 92 -6.00 -0.73 -10.64
CA ARG A 92 -4.70 -1.40 -10.67
C ARG A 92 -4.09 -1.50 -9.26
N LEU A 93 -4.14 -0.43 -8.47
CA LEU A 93 -3.64 -0.39 -7.10
C LEU A 93 -4.34 -1.43 -6.22
N ILE A 94 -5.67 -1.46 -6.24
CA ILE A 94 -6.49 -2.38 -5.45
C ILE A 94 -6.13 -3.83 -5.80
N ARG A 95 -6.19 -4.18 -7.09
CA ARG A 95 -5.90 -5.55 -7.55
C ARG A 95 -4.48 -6.01 -7.22
N VAL A 96 -3.47 -5.16 -7.40
CA VAL A 96 -2.08 -5.51 -7.08
C VAL A 96 -1.88 -5.58 -5.57
N GLY A 97 -2.51 -4.67 -4.84
CA GLY A 97 -2.41 -4.59 -3.40
C GLY A 97 -3.00 -5.81 -2.71
N GLU A 98 -4.26 -6.14 -3.00
CA GLU A 98 -4.92 -7.33 -2.44
C GLU A 98 -4.11 -8.60 -2.67
N ARG A 99 -3.64 -8.82 -3.92
CA ARG A 99 -2.80 -9.98 -4.25
C ARG A 99 -1.48 -10.00 -3.47
N SER A 100 -0.87 -8.84 -3.26
CA SER A 100 0.41 -8.74 -2.54
C SER A 100 0.22 -9.04 -1.05
N LEU A 101 -0.86 -8.53 -0.45
CA LEU A 101 -1.16 -8.74 0.96
C LEU A 101 -1.55 -10.21 1.22
N THR A 102 -2.35 -10.83 0.34
CA THR A 102 -2.63 -12.28 0.41
C THR A 102 -1.35 -13.11 0.31
N ALA A 103 -0.47 -12.79 -0.64
CA ALA A 103 0.78 -13.54 -0.83
C ALA A 103 1.72 -13.47 0.39
N ILE A 104 1.75 -12.34 1.10
CA ILE A 104 2.54 -12.21 2.34
C ILE A 104 1.89 -13.02 3.48
N TRP A 105 0.56 -12.99 3.57
CA TRP A 105 -0.17 -13.78 4.57
C TRP A 105 0.01 -15.29 4.37
N ASP A 106 -0.07 -15.77 3.13
CA ASP A 106 0.16 -17.19 2.78
C ASP A 106 1.59 -17.65 3.12
N GLN A 107 2.58 -16.75 3.04
CA GLN A 107 3.96 -17.04 3.44
C GLN A 107 4.13 -17.14 4.95
N HIS A 108 3.38 -16.34 5.73
CA HIS A 108 3.41 -16.39 7.20
C HIS A 108 2.60 -17.57 7.79
N ASP A 109 1.55 -18.05 7.12
CA ASP A 109 0.77 -19.22 7.57
C ASP A 109 1.54 -20.55 7.39
N LEU A 110 2.60 -20.55 6.59
CA LEU A 110 3.46 -21.72 6.33
C LEU A 110 4.63 -21.87 7.32
N SER A 111 4.82 -20.94 8.27
CA SER A 111 5.90 -21.01 9.27
C SER A 111 5.50 -21.65 10.60
N VAL A 112 4.50 -22.55 10.60
CA VAL A 112 4.05 -23.33 11.79
C VAL A 112 4.89 -24.58 12.00
#